data_AF-A0A7S4DYJ2-F1
#
_entry.id   AF-A0A7S4DYJ2-F1
#
_cell.length_a   1.000
_cell.length_b   1.000
_cell.length_c   1.000
_cell.angle_alpha   90.00
_cell.angle_beta   90.00
_cell.angle_gamma   90.00
#
_symmetry.space_group_name_H-M   'P 1'
#
loop_
_entity.id
_entity.type
_entity.pdbx_description
1 polymer ?
#
loop_
_entity_poly.entity_id
_entity_poly.type
_entity_poly.pdbx_seq_one_letter_code
_entity_poly.pdbx_strand_id
1 'polypeptide(L)'
;SWSSLAENKDASDETIRNEMKKIDLNKLHDQGFPLSLPPARHRAISVDLNYQFTSPEDRKNLVFEKTVLPPEPTMYDPLVETIKKQMYGVSSGNKLTLRLVLTGGDKLMHSFLCAYIRILQAEPLIPAENIDFQFFVVPTGLNHLSCFLARHDSWYCRHIYTPFWSDRFLLPWVYVDPFEEIPTEREQNNMSRFFLNLINNYIHEARQTFNITLWKCDVYDTSPHWDQKADKQDRKRSRHGPSGISTPYAIKDEPSQMFPFFQRLEIGYGAEMARYCQNEEIRMRQQMRLLSRKHQLSTQDAKLLWHLRAELRPENAESRRKNLEAKFAKEKLQTPEIKIRFVKVGLDGKAVKIVHESQYMAFSQLTLTNVPVHNDKDTFPPNPEDPWLEMYAKAAPSYSSRKNVLNAEPTQHVSRVEISVRGTDKFSVLVDGQLFPQGSSSRNGTVGYSSLVVDKLCDTNEEQLKFPIRTFFPVKP
;
A
#
# COMPACT_ATOMS: atom_id res chain seq x y z
N SER A 1 -30.44 29.62 -10.12
CA SER A 1 -30.42 30.66 -11.16
C SER A 1 -29.22 30.60 -12.10
N TRP A 2 -28.25 29.67 -11.94
CA TRP A 2 -27.10 29.58 -12.84
C TRP A 2 -27.41 28.94 -14.20
N SER A 3 -28.47 28.14 -14.29
CA SER A 3 -28.91 27.47 -15.51
C SER A 3 -29.53 28.42 -16.55
N SER A 4 -30.00 29.62 -16.16
CA SER A 4 -30.63 30.57 -17.08
C SER A 4 -29.63 31.52 -17.78
N LEU A 5 -28.36 31.53 -17.37
CA LEU A 5 -27.31 32.38 -17.96
C LEU A 5 -26.54 31.67 -19.08
N ALA A 6 -26.57 30.33 -19.14
CA ALA A 6 -25.83 29.55 -20.12
C ALA A 6 -26.51 29.47 -21.51
N GLU A 7 -27.78 29.87 -21.63
CA GLU A 7 -28.53 29.81 -22.89
C GLU A 7 -28.39 31.06 -23.77
N ASN A 8 -27.80 32.15 -23.27
CA ASN A 8 -27.59 33.38 -24.04
C ASN A 8 -26.13 33.47 -24.52
N LYS A 9 -25.84 32.87 -25.70
CA LYS A 9 -24.51 32.88 -26.32
C LYS A 9 -24.03 34.26 -26.81
N ASP A 10 -24.89 35.28 -26.80
CA ASP A 10 -24.57 36.64 -27.27
C ASP A 10 -24.45 37.67 -26.14
N ALA A 11 -24.41 37.24 -24.87
CA ALA A 11 -24.14 38.15 -23.76
C ALA A 11 -22.70 38.67 -23.87
N SER A 12 -22.54 39.93 -24.28
CA SER A 12 -21.24 40.58 -24.40
C SER A 12 -20.43 40.44 -23.10
N ASP A 13 -19.11 40.20 -23.22
CA ASP A 13 -18.16 40.09 -22.10
C ASP A 13 -18.28 41.25 -21.08
N GLU A 14 -18.77 42.40 -21.53
CA GLU A 14 -18.98 43.59 -20.72
C GLU A 14 -20.20 43.48 -19.79
N THR A 15 -21.25 42.76 -20.20
CA THR A 15 -22.42 42.46 -19.35
C THR A 15 -22.05 41.52 -18.22
N ILE A 16 -21.27 40.47 -18.52
CA ILE A 16 -20.75 39.53 -17.52
C ILE A 16 -19.81 40.24 -16.54
N ARG A 17 -18.89 41.10 -17.03
CA ARG A 17 -18.04 41.94 -16.16
C ARG A 17 -18.83 42.88 -15.27
N ASN A 18 -19.90 43.50 -15.78
CA ASN A 18 -20.72 44.43 -15.00
C ASN A 18 -21.61 43.71 -13.98
N GLU A 19 -22.06 42.48 -14.25
CA GLU A 19 -22.71 41.65 -13.24
C GLU A 19 -21.73 41.14 -12.17
N MET A 20 -20.50 40.75 -12.55
CA MET A 20 -19.47 40.37 -11.57
C MET A 20 -19.05 41.55 -10.67
N LYS A 21 -19.06 42.79 -11.19
CA LYS A 21 -18.82 44.01 -10.38
C LYS A 21 -19.97 44.34 -9.42
N LYS A 22 -21.16 43.78 -9.61
CA LYS A 22 -22.30 43.93 -8.69
C LYS A 22 -22.34 42.88 -7.58
N ILE A 23 -21.41 41.91 -7.57
CA ILE A 23 -21.24 41.01 -6.44
C ILE A 23 -20.64 41.84 -5.29
N ASP A 24 -21.53 42.33 -4.43
CA ASP A 24 -21.18 43.04 -3.21
C ASP A 24 -20.54 42.04 -2.24
N LEU A 25 -19.20 42.02 -2.24
CA LEU A 25 -18.40 41.15 -1.37
C LEU A 25 -18.75 41.33 0.11
N ASN A 26 -19.24 42.50 0.50
CA ASN A 26 -19.69 42.76 1.87
C ASN A 26 -21.01 42.04 2.19
N LYS A 27 -21.93 41.91 1.21
CA LYS A 27 -23.15 41.10 1.39
C LYS A 27 -22.86 39.59 1.48
N LEU A 28 -21.82 39.11 0.82
CA LEU A 28 -21.33 37.73 0.98
C LEU A 28 -20.73 37.51 2.39
N HIS A 29 -20.10 38.53 2.95
CA HIS A 29 -19.59 38.53 4.31
C HIS A 29 -20.73 38.56 5.36
N ASP A 30 -21.80 39.31 5.09
CA ASP A 30 -23.00 39.42 5.95
C ASP A 30 -23.96 38.21 5.83
N GLN A 31 -23.87 37.41 4.77
CA GLN A 31 -24.66 36.18 4.59
C GLN A 31 -24.26 35.05 5.56
N GLY A 32 -23.30 35.29 6.47
CA GLY A 32 -23.02 34.38 7.57
C GLY A 32 -22.54 33.03 7.09
N PHE A 33 -21.81 32.95 5.97
CA PHE A 33 -20.91 31.83 5.77
C PHE A 33 -19.87 31.93 6.88
N PRO A 34 -19.87 31.06 7.91
CA PRO A 34 -18.82 31.11 8.90
C PRO A 34 -17.51 30.83 8.18
N LEU A 35 -16.70 31.88 7.98
CA LEU A 35 -15.37 31.80 7.37
C LEU A 35 -14.46 30.84 8.14
N SER A 36 -14.79 30.57 9.41
CA SER A 36 -14.18 29.50 10.20
C SER A 36 -15.04 28.24 10.13
N LEU A 37 -14.52 27.21 9.47
CA LEU A 37 -14.99 25.83 9.67
C LEU A 37 -14.91 25.51 11.19
N PRO A 38 -15.86 24.73 11.73
CA PRO A 38 -15.82 24.37 13.14
C PRO A 38 -14.49 23.70 13.46
N PRO A 39 -13.82 24.07 14.58
CA PRO A 39 -12.49 23.56 14.87
C PRO A 39 -12.53 22.03 15.01
N ALA A 40 -11.83 21.34 14.10
CA ALA A 40 -11.61 19.91 14.22
C ALA A 40 -10.61 19.66 15.35
N ARG A 41 -11.01 18.86 16.35
CA ARG A 41 -10.08 18.39 17.37
C ARG A 41 -9.25 17.25 16.79
N HIS A 42 -7.95 17.50 16.62
CA HIS A 42 -7.01 16.50 16.12
C HIS A 42 -6.41 15.69 17.25
N ARG A 43 -6.28 14.38 17.04
CA ARG A 43 -5.42 13.51 17.86
C ARG A 43 -4.42 12.85 16.92
N ALA A 44 -3.14 13.15 17.13
CA ALA A 44 -2.07 12.54 16.37
C ALA A 44 -1.65 11.22 17.04
N ILE A 45 -1.39 10.20 16.21
CA ILE A 45 -0.76 8.95 16.62
C ILE A 45 0.51 8.83 15.78
N SER A 46 1.67 8.95 16.42
CA SER A 46 2.96 8.69 15.77
C SER A 46 3.34 7.24 16.02
N VAL A 47 3.80 6.56 14.98
CA VAL A 47 4.04 5.12 15.02
C VAL A 47 5.39 4.79 14.42
N ASP A 48 6.11 3.88 15.07
CA ASP A 48 7.29 3.25 14.49
C ASP A 48 6.88 2.18 13.48
N LEU A 49 7.34 2.28 12.22
CA LEU A 49 6.96 1.36 11.14
C LEU A 49 7.56 -0.05 11.24
N ASN A 50 8.19 -0.37 12.37
CA ASN A 50 8.62 -1.73 12.69
C ASN A 50 7.41 -2.63 12.96
N TYR A 51 7.53 -3.90 12.60
CA TYR A 51 6.48 -4.90 12.81
C TYR A 51 6.90 -5.87 13.89
N GLN A 52 5.92 -6.34 14.65
CA GLN A 52 6.07 -7.50 15.50
C GLN A 52 5.30 -8.64 14.84
N PHE A 53 5.95 -9.77 14.66
CA PHE A 53 5.26 -10.95 14.14
C PHE A 53 4.63 -11.67 15.33
N THR A 54 3.33 -11.94 15.25
CA THR A 54 2.63 -12.72 16.27
C THR A 54 3.30 -14.09 16.38
N SER A 55 3.64 -14.48 17.60
CA SER A 55 4.22 -15.80 17.82
C SER A 55 3.19 -16.87 17.44
N PRO A 56 3.60 -18.10 17.07
CA PRO A 56 2.66 -19.20 16.85
C PRO A 56 1.76 -19.48 18.07
N GLU A 57 2.17 -19.10 19.27
CA GLU A 57 1.43 -19.30 20.52
C GLU A 57 0.28 -18.29 20.66
N ASP A 58 0.50 -17.03 20.29
CA ASP A 58 -0.52 -15.96 20.33
C ASP A 58 -1.70 -16.25 19.39
N ARG A 59 -1.47 -17.04 18.33
CA ARG A 59 -2.53 -17.46 17.38
C ARG A 59 -3.61 -18.31 18.04
N LYS A 60 -3.29 -19.03 19.13
CA LYS A 60 -4.22 -19.95 19.80
C LYS A 60 -5.32 -19.22 20.58
N ASN A 61 -5.14 -17.94 20.88
CA ASN A 61 -6.07 -17.15 21.71
C ASN A 61 -7.04 -16.29 20.88
N LEU A 62 -7.04 -16.43 19.55
CA LEU A 62 -7.87 -15.62 18.66
C LEU A 62 -9.28 -16.19 18.56
N VAL A 63 -10.27 -15.30 18.64
CA VAL A 63 -11.71 -15.61 18.65
C VAL A 63 -12.17 -16.27 17.33
N PHE A 64 -11.40 -16.10 16.25
CA PHE A 64 -11.65 -16.73 14.96
C PHE A 64 -10.59 -17.79 14.68
N GLU A 65 -10.90 -19.05 15.02
CA GLU A 65 -10.02 -20.24 14.88
C GLU A 65 -9.49 -20.52 13.46
N LYS A 66 -9.85 -19.74 12.43
CA LYS A 66 -9.50 -20.01 11.02
C LYS A 66 -8.85 -18.86 10.25
N THR A 67 -8.65 -17.69 10.86
CA THR A 67 -8.08 -16.54 10.17
C THR A 67 -6.67 -16.24 10.64
N VAL A 68 -5.70 -16.44 9.75
CA VAL A 68 -4.32 -16.00 9.96
C VAL A 68 -4.29 -14.48 9.98
N LEU A 69 -3.92 -13.90 11.12
CA LEU A 69 -3.84 -12.46 11.26
C LEU A 69 -2.66 -11.88 10.47
N PRO A 70 -2.78 -10.61 10.04
CA PRO A 70 -1.62 -9.87 9.55
C PRO A 70 -0.55 -9.72 10.64
N PRO A 71 0.71 -9.46 10.25
CA PRO A 71 1.76 -9.06 11.19
C PRO A 71 1.26 -7.91 12.06
N GLU A 72 1.57 -7.94 13.35
CA GLU A 72 1.10 -6.94 14.31
C GLU A 72 1.87 -5.63 14.12
N PRO A 73 1.23 -4.59 13.55
CA PRO A 73 1.86 -3.30 13.50
C PRO A 73 1.80 -2.70 14.90
N THR A 74 2.85 -1.99 15.28
CA THR A 74 2.90 -1.13 16.48
C THR A 74 1.76 -0.10 16.54
N MET A 75 1.08 0.17 15.42
CA MET A 75 -0.10 1.03 15.31
C MET A 75 -1.38 0.42 15.91
N TYR A 76 -1.45 -0.90 16.04
CA TYR A 76 -2.69 -1.60 16.38
C TYR A 76 -3.28 -1.15 17.72
N ASP A 77 -2.53 -1.28 18.83
CA ASP A 77 -3.03 -0.93 20.16
C ASP A 77 -3.40 0.55 20.28
N PRO A 78 -2.56 1.53 19.88
CA PRO A 78 -2.93 2.95 19.95
C PRO A 78 -4.19 3.29 19.17
N LEU A 79 -4.41 2.62 18.02
CA LEU A 79 -5.59 2.82 17.19
C LEU A 79 -6.84 2.24 17.87
N VAL A 80 -6.77 1.01 18.37
CA VAL A 80 -7.86 0.36 19.11
C VAL A 80 -8.25 1.15 20.36
N GLU A 81 -7.28 1.56 21.18
CA GLU A 81 -7.53 2.38 22.37
C GLU A 81 -8.20 3.70 22.01
N THR A 82 -7.77 4.33 20.91
CA THR A 82 -8.35 5.58 20.44
C THR A 82 -9.79 5.38 19.99
N ILE A 83 -10.08 4.32 19.23
CA ILE A 83 -11.44 4.00 18.77
C ILE A 83 -12.34 3.72 19.97
N LYS A 84 -11.91 2.83 20.88
CA LYS A 84 -12.66 2.49 22.11
C LYS A 84 -12.96 3.74 22.94
N LYS A 85 -11.98 4.63 23.12
CA LYS A 85 -12.18 5.91 23.83
C LYS A 85 -13.24 6.80 23.19
N GLN A 86 -13.30 6.87 21.86
CA GLN A 86 -14.33 7.65 21.16
C GLN A 86 -15.71 6.98 21.25
N MET A 87 -15.78 5.65 21.26
CA MET A 87 -17.04 4.91 21.36
C MET A 87 -17.76 5.12 22.69
N TYR A 88 -17.05 5.29 23.82
CA TYR A 88 -17.67 5.50 25.13
C TYR A 88 -18.58 6.75 25.21
N GLY A 89 -18.42 7.72 24.31
CA GLY A 89 -19.23 8.94 24.28
C GLY A 89 -20.45 8.87 23.36
N VAL A 90 -20.67 7.77 22.64
CA VAL A 90 -21.68 7.67 21.59
C VAL A 90 -22.95 7.03 22.13
N SER A 91 -24.06 7.76 22.10
CA SER A 91 -25.37 7.24 22.48
C SER A 91 -25.84 6.14 21.52
N SER A 92 -26.54 5.13 22.04
CA SER A 92 -27.14 4.05 21.25
C SER A 92 -28.07 4.61 20.17
N GLY A 93 -27.71 4.43 18.89
CA GLY A 93 -28.52 4.82 17.73
C GLY A 93 -27.82 5.76 16.73
N ASN A 94 -26.71 6.40 17.11
CA ASN A 94 -25.95 7.24 16.18
C ASN A 94 -24.68 6.53 15.70
N LYS A 95 -24.47 6.46 14.37
CA LYS A 95 -23.24 5.93 13.78
C LYS A 95 -22.07 6.90 14.07
N LEU A 96 -21.02 6.40 14.72
CA LEU A 96 -19.82 7.18 14.99
C LEU A 96 -19.03 7.36 13.70
N THR A 97 -18.88 8.60 13.22
CA THR A 97 -18.01 8.87 12.07
C THR A 97 -16.58 9.11 12.52
N LEU A 98 -15.66 8.21 12.15
CA LEU A 98 -14.24 8.35 12.42
C LEU A 98 -13.50 8.79 11.17
N ARG A 99 -13.01 10.03 11.19
CA ARG A 99 -12.19 10.62 10.13
C ARG A 99 -10.72 10.42 10.45
N LEU A 100 -10.05 9.60 9.65
CA LEU A 100 -8.67 9.20 9.87
C LEU A 100 -7.79 9.75 8.75
N VAL A 101 -6.81 10.57 9.12
CA VAL A 101 -5.86 11.16 8.18
C VAL A 101 -4.55 10.39 8.22
N LEU A 102 -4.17 9.80 7.10
CA LEU A 102 -2.97 8.98 6.95
C LEU A 102 -1.88 9.84 6.32
N THR A 103 -0.89 10.23 7.14
CA THR A 103 0.21 11.14 6.75
C THR A 103 1.51 10.37 6.56
N GLY A 104 1.80 9.90 5.35
CA GLY A 104 2.97 9.04 5.13
C GLY A 104 3.14 8.51 3.71
N GLY A 105 4.16 7.67 3.56
CA GLY A 105 4.39 6.86 2.36
C GLY A 105 3.70 5.50 2.39
N ASP A 106 3.97 4.66 1.40
CA ASP A 106 3.36 3.34 1.22
C ASP A 106 3.55 2.42 2.42
N LYS A 107 4.71 2.49 3.09
CA LYS A 107 4.99 1.70 4.30
C LYS A 107 4.03 2.01 5.45
N LEU A 108 3.70 3.29 5.66
CA LEU A 108 2.72 3.68 6.68
C LEU A 108 1.33 3.20 6.28
N MET A 109 0.97 3.35 5.00
CA MET A 109 -0.32 2.89 4.49
C MET A 109 -0.51 1.39 4.66
N HIS A 110 0.53 0.60 4.36
CA HIS A 110 0.52 -0.85 4.57
C HIS A 110 0.41 -1.21 6.05
N SER A 111 1.17 -0.53 6.93
CA SER A 111 1.09 -0.74 8.38
C SER A 111 -0.30 -0.42 8.94
N PHE A 112 -0.88 0.69 8.48
CA PHE A 112 -2.25 1.06 8.81
C PHE A 112 -3.26 0.01 8.30
N LEU A 113 -3.10 -0.47 7.08
CA LEU A 113 -3.97 -1.50 6.51
C LEU A 113 -3.93 -2.80 7.34
N CYS A 114 -2.74 -3.25 7.71
CA CYS A 114 -2.57 -4.40 8.61
C CYS A 114 -3.31 -4.18 9.94
N ALA A 115 -3.17 -2.99 10.54
CA ALA A 115 -3.87 -2.64 11.78
C ALA A 115 -5.39 -2.65 11.59
N TYR A 116 -5.86 -2.01 10.52
CA TYR A 116 -7.27 -1.90 10.19
C TYR A 116 -7.92 -3.26 9.97
N ILE A 117 -7.31 -4.14 9.16
CA ILE A 117 -7.82 -5.50 8.94
C ILE A 117 -7.81 -6.30 10.23
N ARG A 118 -6.77 -6.17 11.06
CA ARG A 118 -6.73 -6.82 12.38
C ARG A 118 -7.85 -6.33 13.28
N ILE A 119 -8.17 -5.03 13.29
CA ILE A 119 -9.29 -4.47 14.06
C ILE A 119 -10.62 -5.08 13.60
N LEU A 120 -10.85 -5.13 12.28
CA LEU A 120 -12.05 -5.73 11.72
C LEU A 120 -12.20 -7.23 12.08
N GLN A 121 -11.08 -7.94 12.21
CA GLN A 121 -11.05 -9.37 12.52
C GLN A 121 -11.05 -9.67 14.02
N ALA A 122 -10.39 -8.89 14.86
CA ALA A 122 -10.13 -9.23 16.27
C ALA A 122 -11.11 -8.58 17.25
N GLU A 123 -11.77 -7.49 16.85
CA GLU A 123 -12.60 -6.68 17.75
C GLU A 123 -14.08 -6.75 17.34
N PRO A 124 -14.79 -7.88 17.58
CA PRO A 124 -16.20 -8.01 17.24
C PRO A 124 -17.11 -7.00 17.97
N LEU A 125 -16.61 -6.45 19.09
CA LEU A 125 -17.27 -5.39 19.87
C LEU A 125 -17.16 -4.00 19.24
N ILE A 126 -16.46 -3.86 18.12
CA ILE A 126 -16.47 -2.66 17.29
C ILE A 126 -17.35 -3.01 16.10
N PRO A 127 -18.70 -2.95 16.21
CA PRO A 127 -19.56 -3.39 15.13
C PRO A 127 -19.28 -2.48 13.95
N ALA A 128 -18.88 -3.06 12.81
CA ALA A 128 -18.64 -2.31 11.59
C ALA A 128 -19.86 -1.44 11.20
N GLU A 129 -21.05 -1.86 11.62
CA GLU A 129 -22.31 -1.15 11.44
C GLU A 129 -22.38 0.19 12.22
N ASN A 130 -21.71 0.27 13.38
CA ASN A 130 -21.77 1.43 14.27
C ASN A 130 -20.70 2.48 13.98
N ILE A 131 -19.70 2.18 13.13
CA ILE A 131 -18.62 3.10 12.82
C ILE A 131 -18.56 3.39 11.32
N ASP A 132 -18.56 4.67 10.96
CA ASP A 132 -18.30 5.14 9.60
C ASP A 132 -16.85 5.58 9.48
N PHE A 133 -15.99 4.69 8.98
CA PHE A 133 -14.61 5.04 8.71
C PHE A 133 -14.50 5.89 7.45
N GLN A 134 -13.82 7.04 7.56
CA GLN A 134 -13.54 7.94 6.45
C GLN A 134 -12.04 8.18 6.39
N PHE A 135 -11.38 7.64 5.38
CA PHE A 135 -9.93 7.73 5.22
C PHE A 135 -9.54 8.92 4.34
N PHE A 136 -8.56 9.69 4.78
CA PHE A 136 -7.97 10.82 4.05
C PHE A 136 -6.48 10.57 3.91
N VAL A 137 -5.91 10.72 2.72
CA VAL A 137 -4.50 10.38 2.47
C VAL A 137 -3.69 11.66 2.23
N VAL A 138 -2.59 11.85 2.95
CA VAL A 138 -1.70 13.00 2.84
C VAL A 138 -0.26 12.51 2.64
N PRO A 139 0.37 12.75 1.47
CA PRO A 139 1.66 12.17 1.15
C PRO A 139 2.81 12.98 1.76
N THR A 140 3.47 12.45 2.78
CA THR A 140 4.74 13.01 3.32
C THR A 140 5.97 12.20 2.91
N GLY A 141 5.78 11.20 2.06
CA GLY A 141 6.80 10.30 1.52
C GLY A 141 6.21 9.48 0.37
N LEU A 142 7.03 8.69 -0.34
CA LEU A 142 6.60 7.96 -1.56
C LEU A 142 5.29 7.20 -1.32
N ASN A 143 4.24 7.65 -2.00
CA ASN A 143 2.89 7.14 -1.84
C ASN A 143 2.20 6.99 -3.21
N HIS A 144 2.10 5.75 -3.72
CA HIS A 144 1.57 5.51 -5.07
C HIS A 144 0.09 5.85 -5.16
N LEU A 145 -0.67 5.55 -4.11
CA LEU A 145 -2.08 5.89 -4.03
C LEU A 145 -2.31 7.39 -4.08
N SER A 146 -1.55 8.18 -3.32
CA SER A 146 -1.66 9.64 -3.36
C SER A 146 -1.30 10.19 -4.73
N CYS A 147 -0.29 9.59 -5.40
CA CYS A 147 0.07 9.96 -6.76
C CYS A 147 -1.06 9.66 -7.76
N PHE A 148 -1.74 8.52 -7.61
CA PHE A 148 -2.93 8.19 -8.40
C PHE A 148 -4.05 9.21 -8.15
N LEU A 149 -4.42 9.46 -6.89
CA LEU A 149 -5.44 10.46 -6.53
C LEU A 149 -5.12 11.84 -7.14
N ALA A 150 -3.87 12.28 -7.09
CA ALA A 150 -3.45 13.55 -7.66
C ALA A 150 -3.59 13.65 -9.20
N ARG A 151 -3.61 12.52 -9.93
CA ARG A 151 -3.85 12.54 -11.38
C ARG A 151 -5.32 12.70 -11.73
N HIS A 152 -6.21 12.16 -10.90
CA HIS A 152 -7.65 12.11 -11.17
C HIS A 152 -8.45 13.17 -10.39
N ASP A 153 -7.88 13.73 -9.33
CA ASP A 153 -8.47 14.82 -8.53
C ASP A 153 -7.53 16.03 -8.53
N SER A 154 -7.84 17.02 -9.36
CA SER A 154 -7.05 18.24 -9.49
C SER A 154 -7.03 19.10 -8.23
N TRP A 155 -8.09 19.04 -7.42
CA TRP A 155 -8.15 19.77 -6.15
C TRP A 155 -7.17 19.12 -5.17
N TYR A 156 -7.24 17.80 -5.03
CA TYR A 156 -6.31 17.02 -4.21
C TYR A 156 -4.85 17.26 -4.66
N CYS A 157 -4.59 17.25 -5.97
CA CYS A 157 -3.27 17.50 -6.54
C CYS A 157 -2.68 18.85 -6.11
N ARG A 158 -3.47 19.91 -6.21
CA ARG A 158 -3.03 21.29 -5.94
C ARG A 158 -2.95 21.59 -4.44
N HIS A 159 -3.90 21.10 -3.66
CA HIS A 159 -4.07 21.51 -2.25
C HIS A 159 -3.49 20.52 -1.24
N ILE A 160 -3.29 19.26 -1.61
CA ILE A 160 -2.79 18.22 -0.70
C ILE A 160 -1.54 17.54 -1.24
N TYR A 161 -1.56 17.03 -2.47
CA TYR A 161 -0.40 16.30 -2.99
C TYR A 161 0.83 17.20 -3.13
N THR A 162 0.73 18.27 -3.94
CA THR A 162 1.88 19.14 -4.25
C THR A 162 2.47 19.82 -3.01
N PRO A 163 1.67 20.38 -2.08
CA PRO A 163 2.22 21.04 -0.88
C PRO A 163 2.96 20.11 0.07
N PHE A 164 2.53 18.85 0.19
CA PHE A 164 3.12 17.89 1.12
C PHE A 164 4.20 17.00 0.47
N TRP A 165 4.15 16.83 -0.85
CA TRP A 165 5.14 16.08 -1.62
C TRP A 165 6.39 16.89 -1.96
N SER A 166 6.24 18.19 -2.20
CA SER A 166 7.35 19.05 -2.62
C SER A 166 8.07 19.63 -1.41
N ASP A 167 9.34 19.27 -1.24
CA ASP A 167 10.27 19.90 -0.27
C ASP A 167 10.38 21.43 -0.42
N ARG A 168 9.84 21.98 -1.50
CA ARG A 168 10.12 23.30 -2.05
C ARG A 168 8.85 24.08 -2.40
N PHE A 169 7.70 23.68 -1.87
CA PHE A 169 6.41 24.26 -2.23
C PHE A 169 6.30 25.76 -1.93
N LEU A 170 6.94 26.24 -0.85
CA LEU A 170 6.92 27.65 -0.45
C LEU A 170 8.33 28.25 -0.57
N LEU A 171 8.46 29.23 -1.46
CA LEU A 171 9.68 30.03 -1.62
C LEU A 171 9.52 31.40 -0.92
N PRO A 172 10.55 31.90 -0.22
CA PRO A 172 11.84 31.25 0.06
C PRO A 172 11.73 30.22 1.20
N TRP A 173 12.33 29.03 1.05
CA TRP A 173 12.44 28.06 2.14
C TRP A 173 13.73 28.28 2.93
N VAL A 174 13.64 28.17 4.26
CA VAL A 174 14.82 28.12 5.14
C VAL A 174 15.18 26.64 5.30
N TYR A 175 16.41 26.27 4.94
CA TYR A 175 16.93 24.94 5.24
C TYR A 175 17.06 24.81 6.75
N VAL A 176 16.19 24.03 7.37
CA VAL A 176 16.31 23.67 8.78
C VAL A 176 17.29 22.51 8.85
N ASP A 177 18.41 22.69 9.53
CA ASP A 177 19.35 21.60 9.77
C ASP A 177 18.62 20.49 10.53
N PRO A 178 18.55 19.25 10.01
CA PRO A 178 17.86 18.14 10.68
C PRO A 178 18.46 17.76 12.04
N PHE A 179 19.62 18.32 12.41
CA PHE A 179 20.26 18.13 13.71
C PHE A 179 20.06 19.30 14.68
N GLU A 180 19.46 20.41 14.26
CA GLU A 180 19.02 21.45 15.18
C GLU A 180 17.72 21.02 15.86
N GLU A 181 17.77 20.85 17.19
CA GLU A 181 16.57 20.67 18.00
C GLU A 181 15.67 21.90 17.83
N ILE A 182 14.58 21.74 17.09
CA ILE A 182 13.56 22.78 16.97
C ILE A 182 12.99 23.01 18.38
N PRO A 183 13.06 24.23 18.93
CA PRO A 183 12.55 24.51 20.27
C PRO A 183 11.09 24.09 20.39
N THR A 184 10.80 23.21 21.35
CA THR A 184 9.47 22.63 21.62
C THR A 184 8.42 23.67 21.99
N GLU A 185 8.83 24.87 22.39
CA GLU A 185 7.94 25.94 22.88
C GLU A 185 7.49 26.95 21.81
N ARG A 186 7.82 26.76 20.54
CA ARG A 186 7.38 27.74 19.53
C ARG A 186 5.88 27.66 19.30
N GLU A 187 5.23 28.81 19.49
CA GLU A 187 3.96 29.18 18.84
C GLU A 187 3.90 28.51 17.46
N GLN A 188 2.80 27.80 17.17
CA GLN A 188 2.64 27.09 15.90
C GLN A 188 3.12 28.00 14.77
N ASN A 189 4.26 27.64 14.17
CA ASN A 189 4.83 28.39 13.07
C ASN A 189 3.72 28.55 12.01
N ASN A 190 3.62 29.72 11.40
CA ASN A 190 2.62 30.01 10.36
C ASN A 190 2.56 28.89 9.30
N MET A 191 3.69 28.22 9.04
CA MET A 191 3.78 27.03 8.19
C MET A 191 2.98 25.83 8.71
N SER A 192 3.15 25.46 9.98
CA SER A 192 2.41 24.35 10.59
C SER A 192 0.91 24.65 10.60
N ARG A 193 0.52 25.90 10.86
CA ARG A 193 -0.89 26.33 10.75
C ARG A 193 -1.41 26.21 9.33
N PHE A 194 -0.61 26.62 8.34
CA PHE A 194 -0.97 26.50 6.93
C PHE A 194 -1.25 25.06 6.52
N PHE A 195 -0.34 24.12 6.81
CA PHE A 195 -0.54 22.70 6.49
C PHE A 195 -1.72 22.09 7.25
N LEU A 196 -1.89 22.45 8.53
CA LEU A 196 -3.04 22.02 9.31
C LEU A 196 -4.36 22.52 8.70
N ASN A 197 -4.39 23.76 8.23
CA ASN A 197 -5.55 24.33 7.56
C ASN A 197 -5.84 23.63 6.23
N LEU A 198 -4.82 23.28 5.44
CA LEU A 198 -5.00 22.48 4.23
C LEU A 198 -5.63 21.11 4.53
N ILE A 199 -5.12 20.42 5.56
CA ILE A 199 -5.68 19.13 6.01
C ILE A 199 -7.12 19.31 6.49
N ASN A 200 -7.42 20.34 7.29
CA ASN A 200 -8.78 20.64 7.73
C ASN A 200 -9.72 20.84 6.55
N ASN A 201 -9.33 21.70 5.60
CA ASN A 201 -10.14 21.95 4.41
C ASN A 201 -10.38 20.66 3.63
N TYR A 202 -9.36 19.82 3.47
CA TYR A 202 -9.53 18.51 2.83
C TYR A 202 -10.53 17.61 3.56
N ILE A 203 -10.44 17.52 4.89
CA ILE A 203 -11.38 16.74 5.70
C ILE A 203 -12.82 17.24 5.57
N HIS A 204 -13.02 18.56 5.47
CA HIS A 204 -14.35 19.17 5.38
C HIS A 204 -14.94 19.12 3.97
N GLU A 205 -14.11 19.23 2.94
CA GLU A 205 -14.54 19.41 1.56
C GLU A 205 -14.56 18.11 0.75
N ALA A 206 -13.75 17.10 1.10
CA ALA A 206 -13.73 15.83 0.38
C ALA A 206 -14.95 14.96 0.71
N ARG A 207 -15.99 15.12 -0.12
CA ARG A 207 -17.29 14.44 0.03
C ARG A 207 -17.42 13.15 -0.77
N GLN A 208 -16.64 13.01 -1.83
CA GLN A 208 -16.68 11.82 -2.68
C GLN A 208 -15.98 10.66 -2.00
N THR A 209 -16.44 9.44 -2.26
CA THR A 209 -15.78 8.22 -1.79
C THR A 209 -15.22 7.47 -2.98
N PHE A 210 -13.93 7.20 -2.94
CA PHE A 210 -13.21 6.33 -3.86
C PHE A 210 -12.92 5.01 -3.16
N ASN A 211 -13.41 3.89 -3.71
CA ASN A 211 -13.38 2.60 -3.03
C ASN A 211 -12.32 1.68 -3.61
N ILE A 212 -11.21 1.52 -2.92
CA ILE A 212 -10.15 0.62 -3.37
C ILE A 212 -10.46 -0.82 -2.97
N THR A 213 -10.34 -1.75 -3.91
CA THR A 213 -10.45 -3.18 -3.62
C THR A 213 -9.28 -3.68 -2.79
N LEU A 214 -9.57 -4.44 -1.73
CA LEU A 214 -8.55 -5.05 -0.88
C LEU A 214 -8.24 -6.48 -1.32
N TRP A 215 -6.96 -6.80 -1.24
CA TRP A 215 -6.40 -8.10 -1.60
C TRP A 215 -5.63 -8.67 -0.42
N LYS A 216 -5.49 -9.99 -0.40
CA LYS A 216 -4.66 -10.69 0.59
C LYS A 216 -3.65 -11.58 -0.09
N CYS A 217 -2.51 -11.73 0.55
CA CYS A 217 -1.42 -12.63 0.16
C CYS A 217 -1.18 -13.62 1.31
N ASP A 218 -1.70 -14.83 1.14
CA ASP A 218 -1.50 -15.95 2.05
C ASP A 218 -0.17 -16.65 1.68
N VAL A 219 0.81 -16.67 2.57
CA VAL A 219 2.15 -17.24 2.33
C VAL A 219 2.38 -18.50 3.14
N TYR A 220 3.18 -19.44 2.60
CA TYR A 220 3.44 -20.74 3.22
C TYR A 220 4.94 -21.06 3.29
N ASP A 221 5.41 -21.43 4.47
CA ASP A 221 6.81 -21.80 4.70
C ASP A 221 7.14 -23.17 4.10
N THR A 222 6.20 -24.10 4.12
CA THR A 222 6.31 -25.42 3.48
C THR A 222 5.48 -25.46 2.21
N SER A 223 5.98 -26.15 1.18
CA SER A 223 5.20 -26.29 -0.05
C SER A 223 3.93 -27.03 0.34
N PRO A 224 2.75 -26.42 0.17
CA PRO A 224 1.50 -27.06 0.52
C PRO A 224 1.41 -28.37 -0.24
N HIS A 225 0.85 -29.39 0.41
CA HIS A 225 0.65 -30.67 -0.26
C HIS A 225 -0.48 -30.50 -1.28
N TRP A 226 -0.13 -30.08 -2.50
CA TRP A 226 -1.07 -30.04 -3.62
C TRP A 226 -1.58 -31.47 -3.85
N ASP A 227 -2.87 -31.70 -3.55
CA ASP A 227 -3.48 -33.00 -3.78
C ASP A 227 -3.60 -33.24 -5.29
N GLN A 228 -2.54 -33.84 -5.87
CA GLN A 228 -2.48 -34.17 -7.29
C GLN A 228 -3.62 -35.11 -7.72
N LYS A 229 -4.23 -35.87 -6.78
CA LYS A 229 -5.37 -36.73 -7.09
C LYS A 229 -6.64 -35.89 -7.29
N ALA A 230 -6.83 -34.84 -6.50
CA ALA A 230 -7.93 -33.89 -6.69
C ALA A 230 -7.84 -33.19 -8.06
N ASP A 231 -6.64 -32.78 -8.48
CA ASP A 231 -6.40 -32.17 -9.80
C ASP A 231 -6.79 -33.12 -10.95
N LYS A 232 -6.39 -34.40 -10.86
CA LYS A 232 -6.77 -35.43 -11.85
C LYS A 232 -8.28 -35.71 -11.87
N GLN A 233 -8.96 -35.66 -10.72
CA GLN A 233 -10.39 -35.97 -10.62
C GLN A 233 -11.26 -34.82 -11.16
N ASP A 234 -10.88 -33.56 -10.91
CA ASP A 234 -11.58 -32.40 -11.46
C ASP A 234 -11.43 -32.28 -12.98
N ARG A 235 -10.24 -32.60 -13.53
CA ARG A 235 -10.05 -32.69 -14.99
C ARG A 235 -10.98 -33.73 -15.64
N LYS A 236 -11.34 -34.80 -14.92
CA LYS A 236 -12.32 -35.79 -15.40
C LYS A 236 -13.76 -35.29 -15.27
N ARG A 237 -14.11 -34.57 -14.20
CA ARG A 237 -15.46 -34.06 -13.95
C ARG A 237 -15.86 -32.89 -14.86
N SER A 238 -14.93 -31.99 -15.20
CA SER A 238 -15.24 -30.84 -16.07
C SER A 238 -15.65 -31.24 -17.50
N ARG A 239 -15.36 -32.47 -17.93
CA ARG A 239 -15.73 -32.95 -19.27
C ARG A 239 -17.23 -33.21 -19.44
N HIS A 240 -18.00 -33.42 -18.37
CA HIS A 240 -19.36 -34.00 -18.47
C HIS A 240 -20.47 -33.27 -17.70
N GLY A 241 -20.27 -32.03 -17.24
CA GLY A 241 -21.32 -31.31 -16.52
C GLY A 241 -21.30 -29.80 -16.70
N PRO A 242 -22.47 -29.12 -16.71
CA PRO A 242 -22.58 -27.67 -16.76
C PRO A 242 -22.10 -27.04 -15.45
N SER A 243 -20.79 -26.82 -15.37
CA SER A 243 -20.11 -25.63 -14.88
C SER A 243 -20.60 -24.94 -13.58
N GLY A 244 -20.88 -25.70 -12.52
CA GLY A 244 -20.66 -25.16 -11.17
C GLY A 244 -19.18 -24.76 -11.06
N ILE A 245 -18.90 -23.53 -10.62
CA ILE A 245 -17.53 -23.09 -10.31
C ILE A 245 -17.08 -24.00 -9.16
N SER A 246 -16.35 -25.09 -9.45
CA SER A 246 -15.69 -25.81 -8.36
C SER A 246 -14.72 -24.81 -7.75
N THR A 247 -14.85 -24.59 -6.45
CA THR A 247 -13.97 -23.69 -5.72
C THR A 247 -12.54 -24.17 -5.98
N PRO A 248 -11.70 -23.34 -6.63
CA PRO A 248 -10.39 -23.78 -7.07
C PRO A 248 -9.59 -24.16 -5.83
N TYR A 249 -9.26 -25.45 -5.74
CA TYR A 249 -8.29 -26.09 -4.86
C TYR A 249 -8.04 -25.33 -3.56
N ALA A 250 -8.86 -25.60 -2.53
CA ALA A 250 -8.54 -25.17 -1.18
C ALA A 250 -7.22 -25.84 -0.77
N ILE A 251 -6.15 -25.05 -0.65
CA ILE A 251 -4.99 -25.45 0.13
C ILE A 251 -5.54 -25.78 1.52
N LYS A 252 -5.40 -27.05 1.93
CA LYS A 252 -5.91 -27.50 3.23
C LYS A 252 -5.08 -26.98 4.39
N ASP A 253 -3.80 -26.72 4.12
CA ASP A 253 -2.87 -26.19 5.10
C ASP A 253 -3.21 -24.72 5.38
N GLU A 254 -3.13 -24.31 6.64
CA GLU A 254 -3.28 -22.91 7.02
C GLU A 254 -2.07 -22.11 6.55
N PRO A 255 -2.25 -20.85 6.11
CA PRO A 255 -1.12 -20.00 5.76
C PRO A 255 -0.18 -19.80 6.95
N SER A 256 1.12 -19.77 6.67
CA SER A 256 2.10 -19.34 7.67
C SER A 256 1.84 -17.89 8.08
N GLN A 257 1.55 -17.01 7.13
CA GLN A 257 1.25 -15.59 7.36
C GLN A 257 0.28 -15.10 6.28
N MET A 258 -0.47 -14.02 6.58
CA MET A 258 -1.33 -13.33 5.63
C MET A 258 -0.94 -11.86 5.58
N PHE A 259 -0.81 -11.30 4.38
CA PHE A 259 -0.55 -9.87 4.19
C PHE A 259 -1.68 -9.23 3.39
N PRO A 260 -2.44 -8.29 3.99
CA PRO A 260 -3.37 -7.48 3.21
C PRO A 260 -2.57 -6.47 2.40
N PHE A 261 -3.03 -6.17 1.20
CA PHE A 261 -2.43 -5.12 0.37
C PHE A 261 -3.47 -4.51 -0.56
N PHE A 262 -3.17 -3.32 -1.04
CA PHE A 262 -4.02 -2.66 -2.02
C PHE A 262 -3.25 -1.92 -3.11
N GLN A 263 -1.92 -1.88 -3.08
CA GLN A 263 -1.15 -1.23 -4.13
C GLN A 263 -0.41 -2.23 -5.00
N ARG A 264 0.52 -3.00 -4.41
CA ARG A 264 1.51 -3.74 -5.19
C ARG A 264 2.12 -4.91 -4.42
N LEU A 265 2.17 -6.08 -5.05
CA LEU A 265 2.95 -7.23 -4.63
C LEU A 265 4.04 -7.52 -5.66
N GLU A 266 5.30 -7.64 -5.25
CA GLU A 266 6.40 -8.05 -6.11
C GLU A 266 7.09 -9.31 -5.62
N ILE A 267 7.51 -10.12 -6.58
CA ILE A 267 8.25 -11.38 -6.40
C ILE A 267 9.38 -11.42 -7.43
N GLY A 268 10.51 -12.02 -7.06
CA GLY A 268 11.69 -12.09 -7.92
C GLY A 268 12.57 -10.87 -7.75
N TYR A 269 13.04 -10.25 -8.84
CA TYR A 269 14.10 -9.24 -8.79
C TYR A 269 13.80 -8.06 -7.86
N GLY A 270 12.58 -7.52 -7.87
CA GLY A 270 12.22 -6.37 -7.02
C GLY A 270 12.32 -6.68 -5.52
N ALA A 271 11.78 -7.82 -5.09
CA ALA A 271 11.90 -8.27 -3.70
C ALA A 271 13.35 -8.61 -3.32
N GLU A 272 14.09 -9.26 -4.22
CA GLU A 272 15.49 -9.62 -4.00
C GLU A 272 16.41 -8.40 -3.93
N MET A 273 16.15 -7.39 -4.78
CA MET A 273 16.81 -6.09 -4.73
C MET A 273 16.54 -5.37 -3.41
N ALA A 274 15.27 -5.33 -2.99
CA ALA A 274 14.89 -4.72 -1.71
C ALA A 274 15.58 -5.42 -0.53
N ARG A 275 15.68 -6.76 -0.58
CA ARG A 275 16.42 -7.57 0.40
C ARG A 275 17.90 -7.23 0.43
N TYR A 276 18.53 -7.15 -0.74
CA TYR A 276 19.94 -6.76 -0.87
C TYR A 276 20.17 -5.37 -0.26
N CYS A 277 19.33 -4.38 -0.63
CA CYS A 277 19.43 -3.02 -0.12
C CYS A 277 19.28 -2.97 1.40
N GLN A 278 18.31 -3.71 1.96
CA GLN A 278 18.10 -3.79 3.40
C GLN A 278 19.31 -4.41 4.13
N ASN A 279 19.86 -5.49 3.59
CA ASN A 279 21.02 -6.16 4.18
C ASN A 279 22.27 -5.28 4.17
N GLU A 280 22.53 -4.58 3.07
CA GLU A 280 23.65 -3.64 2.97
C GLU A 280 23.46 -2.46 3.93
N GLU A 281 22.25 -1.95 4.08
CA GLU A 281 21.96 -0.89 5.06
C GLU A 281 22.18 -1.38 6.50
N ILE A 282 21.72 -2.59 6.85
CA ILE A 282 21.97 -3.19 8.16
C ILE A 282 23.47 -3.33 8.40
N ARG A 283 24.22 -3.81 7.40
CA ARG A 283 25.69 -3.95 7.47
C ARG A 283 26.38 -2.62 7.70
N MET A 284 26.01 -1.58 6.96
CA MET A 284 26.54 -0.22 7.14
C MET A 284 26.24 0.32 8.54
N ARG A 285 25.02 0.15 9.04
CA ARG A 285 24.63 0.56 10.41
C ARG A 285 25.40 -0.21 11.48
N GLN A 286 25.60 -1.51 11.31
CA GLN A 286 26.40 -2.33 12.23
C GLN A 286 27.86 -1.87 12.25
N GLN A 287 28.46 -1.64 11.08
CA GLN A 287 29.84 -1.13 10.98
C GLN A 287 29.98 0.25 11.61
N MET A 288 29.02 1.16 11.37
CA MET A 288 28.97 2.48 12.00
C MET A 288 28.90 2.37 13.54
N ARG A 289 28.09 1.46 14.07
CA ARG A 289 27.98 1.20 15.53
C ARG A 289 29.28 0.65 16.11
N LEU A 290 29.92 -0.30 15.42
CA LEU A 290 31.20 -0.86 15.86
C LEU A 290 32.31 0.21 15.91
N LEU A 291 32.40 1.05 14.87
CA LEU A 291 33.34 2.16 14.84
C LEU A 291 33.04 3.18 15.95
N SER A 292 31.77 3.54 16.14
CA SER A 292 31.37 4.52 17.18
C SER A 292 31.67 4.05 18.61
N ARG A 293 31.87 2.75 18.85
CA ARG A 293 32.24 2.20 20.15
C ARG A 293 33.76 2.17 20.41
N LYS A 294 34.61 2.41 19.40
CA LYS A 294 36.07 2.45 19.58
C LYS A 294 36.44 3.70 20.38
N HIS A 295 37.22 3.52 21.44
CA HIS A 295 37.67 4.64 22.29
C HIS A 295 38.67 5.57 21.59
N GLN A 296 39.51 5.01 20.70
CA GLN A 296 40.41 5.75 19.81
C GLN A 296 40.19 5.25 18.38
N LEU A 297 39.79 6.16 17.49
CA LEU A 297 39.63 5.87 16.06
C LEU A 297 40.96 6.14 15.36
N SER A 298 41.41 5.19 14.54
CA SER A 298 42.47 5.49 13.57
C SER A 298 41.98 6.53 12.57
N THR A 299 42.89 7.24 11.89
CA THR A 299 42.52 8.20 10.83
C THR A 299 41.66 7.56 9.75
N GLN A 300 41.93 6.29 9.42
CA GLN A 300 41.13 5.52 8.45
C GLN A 300 39.73 5.20 8.98
N ASP A 301 39.61 4.77 10.24
CA ASP A 301 38.32 4.50 10.88
C ASP A 301 37.45 5.77 10.98
N ALA A 302 38.06 6.91 11.29
CA ALA A 302 37.36 8.19 11.36
C ALA A 302 36.81 8.61 9.98
N LYS A 303 37.62 8.45 8.93
CA LYS A 303 37.20 8.72 7.55
C LYS A 303 36.05 7.80 7.11
N LEU A 304 36.16 6.51 7.41
CA LEU A 304 35.11 5.53 7.11
C LEU A 304 33.82 5.82 7.87
N LEU A 305 33.90 6.17 9.16
CA LEU A 305 32.74 6.55 9.96
C LEU A 305 32.04 7.78 9.39
N TRP A 306 32.81 8.79 8.95
CA TRP A 306 32.27 9.97 8.28
C TRP A 306 31.53 9.62 6.98
N HIS A 307 32.12 8.77 6.13
CA HIS A 307 31.48 8.30 4.90
C HIS A 307 30.19 7.50 5.19
N LEU A 308 30.20 6.58 6.14
CA LEU A 308 29.00 5.81 6.53
C LEU A 308 27.88 6.73 7.03
N ARG A 309 28.21 7.75 7.82
CA ARG A 309 27.24 8.74 8.29
C ARG A 309 26.66 9.54 7.14
N ALA A 310 27.51 10.02 6.22
CA ALA A 310 27.07 10.75 5.03
C ALA A 310 26.18 9.88 4.14
N GLU A 311 26.59 8.65 3.86
CA GLU A 311 25.86 7.70 3.02
C GLU A 311 24.51 7.32 3.64
N LEU A 312 24.43 7.14 4.96
CA LEU A 312 23.19 6.79 5.67
C LEU A 312 22.21 7.96 5.88
N ARG A 313 22.54 9.18 5.46
CA ARG A 313 21.60 10.30 5.56
C ARG A 313 20.33 10.06 4.73
N PRO A 314 19.15 10.54 5.18
CA PRO A 314 17.89 10.41 4.42
C PRO A 314 17.97 11.04 3.03
N GLU A 315 18.60 12.21 2.90
CA GLU A 315 18.81 12.93 1.63
C GLU A 315 19.58 12.10 0.58
N ASN A 316 20.43 11.17 1.03
CA ASN A 316 21.22 10.31 0.16
C ASN A 316 20.55 8.95 -0.09
N ALA A 317 19.35 8.69 0.45
CA ALA A 317 18.68 7.39 0.35
C ALA A 317 18.43 6.95 -1.10
N GLU A 318 17.99 7.88 -1.97
CA GLU A 318 17.75 7.57 -3.38
C GLU A 318 19.05 7.28 -4.13
N SER A 319 20.08 8.11 -3.94
CA SER A 319 21.40 7.87 -4.58
C SER A 319 22.03 6.57 -4.08
N ARG A 320 21.92 6.28 -2.78
CA ARG A 320 22.39 5.03 -2.16
C ARG A 320 21.66 3.83 -2.78
N ARG A 321 20.34 3.91 -2.91
CA ARG A 321 19.52 2.88 -3.57
C ARG A 321 19.98 2.65 -5.01
N LYS A 322 20.13 3.69 -5.84
CA LYS A 322 20.61 3.55 -7.23
C LYS A 322 21.99 2.90 -7.32
N ASN A 323 22.90 3.25 -6.40
CA ASN A 323 24.23 2.63 -6.34
C ASN A 323 24.17 1.14 -5.96
N LEU A 324 23.32 0.77 -5.00
CA LEU A 324 23.09 -0.62 -4.62
C LEU A 324 22.40 -1.40 -5.75
N GLU A 325 21.46 -0.78 -6.46
CA GLU A 325 20.82 -1.38 -7.63
C GLU A 325 21.84 -1.69 -8.74
N ALA A 326 22.76 -0.76 -9.01
CA ALA A 326 23.83 -0.97 -9.98
C ALA A 326 24.84 -2.06 -9.54
N LYS A 327 25.08 -2.21 -8.24
CA LYS A 327 25.91 -3.31 -7.70
C LYS A 327 25.19 -4.65 -7.84
N PHE A 328 23.93 -4.72 -7.41
CA PHE A 328 23.11 -5.91 -7.48
C PHE A 328 22.89 -6.39 -8.92
N ALA A 329 22.73 -5.48 -9.89
CA ALA A 329 22.61 -5.84 -11.31
C ALA A 329 23.86 -6.56 -11.87
N LYS A 330 25.04 -6.39 -11.25
CA LYS A 330 26.27 -7.11 -11.62
C LYS A 330 26.36 -8.48 -10.95
N GLU A 331 25.64 -8.69 -9.86
CA GLU A 331 25.59 -9.98 -9.17
C GLU A 331 24.68 -10.93 -9.95
N LYS A 332 25.15 -12.16 -10.21
CA LYS A 332 24.33 -13.18 -10.86
C LYS A 332 23.30 -13.68 -9.84
N LEU A 333 22.12 -13.07 -9.84
CA LEU A 333 21.03 -13.52 -8.99
C LEU A 333 20.53 -14.87 -9.47
N GLN A 334 20.59 -15.87 -8.59
CA GLN A 334 19.90 -17.13 -8.80
C GLN A 334 18.43 -16.93 -8.43
N THR A 335 17.61 -16.65 -9.45
CA THR A 335 16.15 -16.59 -9.29
C THR A 335 15.60 -18.01 -9.15
N PRO A 336 14.76 -18.29 -8.13
CA PRO A 336 14.16 -19.60 -7.97
C PRO A 336 13.26 -19.93 -9.16
N GLU A 337 13.18 -21.21 -9.52
CA GLU A 337 12.19 -21.67 -10.50
C GLU A 337 10.81 -21.67 -9.84
N ILE A 338 9.93 -20.80 -10.32
CA ILE A 338 8.57 -20.65 -9.80
C ILE A 338 7.55 -21.16 -10.82
N LYS A 339 6.47 -21.73 -10.31
CA LYS A 339 5.28 -22.13 -11.05
C LYS A 339 4.16 -21.18 -10.65
N ILE A 340 3.51 -20.61 -11.66
CA ILE A 340 2.42 -19.66 -11.50
C ILE A 340 1.15 -20.32 -12.02
N ARG A 341 0.10 -20.30 -11.21
CA ARG A 341 -1.25 -20.71 -11.59
C ARG A 341 -2.18 -19.54 -11.32
N PHE A 342 -3.07 -19.21 -12.24
CA PHE A 342 -3.93 -18.04 -12.09
C PHE A 342 -5.30 -18.21 -12.75
N VAL A 343 -6.26 -17.44 -12.26
CA VAL A 343 -7.60 -17.32 -12.82
C VAL A 343 -7.68 -16.01 -13.59
N LYS A 344 -7.79 -16.09 -14.92
CA LYS A 344 -7.89 -14.91 -15.80
C LYS A 344 -9.27 -14.26 -15.65
N VAL A 345 -9.31 -12.94 -15.74
CA VAL A 345 -10.55 -12.16 -15.76
C VAL A 345 -10.76 -11.61 -17.17
N GLY A 346 -11.98 -11.75 -17.69
CA GLY A 346 -12.36 -11.16 -18.97
C GLY A 346 -12.53 -9.65 -18.87
N LEU A 347 -12.65 -8.98 -20.02
CA LEU A 347 -12.95 -7.54 -20.06
C LEU A 347 -14.33 -7.19 -19.48
N ASP A 348 -15.21 -8.19 -19.31
CA ASP A 348 -16.50 -8.06 -18.64
C ASP A 348 -16.40 -8.14 -17.10
N GLY A 349 -15.18 -8.24 -16.56
CA GLY A 349 -14.90 -8.36 -15.14
C GLY A 349 -15.23 -9.75 -14.57
N LYS A 350 -15.61 -10.72 -15.40
CA LYS A 350 -15.94 -12.08 -14.93
C LYS A 350 -14.71 -12.98 -15.01
N ALA A 351 -14.56 -13.81 -13.99
CA ALA A 351 -13.55 -14.85 -13.99
C ALA A 351 -13.80 -15.85 -15.13
N VAL A 352 -12.79 -16.04 -15.98
CA VAL A 352 -12.76 -17.10 -16.98
C VAL A 352 -12.56 -18.40 -16.22
N LYS A 353 -13.42 -19.41 -16.44
CA LYS A 353 -13.36 -20.72 -15.76
C LYS A 353 -12.09 -21.54 -16.09
N ILE A 354 -11.17 -20.98 -16.87
CA ILE A 354 -9.92 -21.63 -17.27
C ILE A 354 -8.83 -21.18 -16.31
N VAL A 355 -8.36 -22.15 -15.52
CA VAL A 355 -7.15 -21.98 -14.72
C VAL A 355 -5.96 -22.14 -15.65
N HIS A 356 -5.17 -21.08 -15.77
CA HIS A 356 -3.90 -21.12 -16.50
C HIS A 356 -2.80 -21.59 -15.56
N GLU A 357 -1.92 -22.44 -16.06
CA GLU A 357 -0.83 -23.03 -15.28
C GLU A 357 0.47 -22.96 -16.09
N SER A 358 1.48 -22.31 -15.51
CA SER A 358 2.81 -22.25 -16.10
C SER A 358 3.60 -23.52 -15.81
N GLN A 359 4.65 -23.74 -16.59
CA GLN A 359 5.73 -24.63 -16.17
C GLN A 359 6.58 -23.93 -15.09
N TYR A 360 7.39 -24.69 -14.35
CA TYR A 360 8.41 -24.12 -13.48
C TYR A 360 9.44 -23.37 -14.33
N MET A 361 9.57 -22.06 -14.09
CA MET A 361 10.44 -21.16 -14.83
C MET A 361 10.99 -20.10 -13.89
N ALA A 362 12.20 -19.64 -14.16
CA ALA A 362 12.73 -18.45 -13.49
C ALA A 362 12.06 -17.20 -14.06
N PHE A 363 11.54 -16.33 -13.20
CA PHE A 363 11.03 -15.01 -13.59
C PHE A 363 11.98 -13.94 -13.11
N SER A 364 12.36 -13.05 -14.03
CA SER A 364 13.10 -11.85 -13.69
C SER A 364 12.21 -10.86 -12.95
N GLN A 365 10.92 -10.79 -13.28
CA GLN A 365 9.98 -9.89 -12.64
C GLN A 365 8.61 -10.55 -12.58
N LEU A 366 7.98 -10.51 -11.42
CA LEU A 366 6.60 -10.87 -11.23
C LEU A 366 5.96 -9.84 -10.31
N THR A 367 4.96 -9.14 -10.83
CA THR A 367 4.31 -8.03 -10.14
C THR A 367 2.80 -8.20 -10.24
N LEU A 368 2.10 -7.99 -9.13
CA LEU A 368 0.65 -7.81 -9.08
C LEU A 368 0.37 -6.39 -8.60
N THR A 369 -0.33 -5.60 -9.41
CA THR A 369 -0.65 -4.20 -9.12
C THR A 369 -2.14 -3.96 -9.10
N ASN A 370 -2.59 -3.20 -8.12
CA ASN A 370 -3.95 -2.66 -8.03
C ASN A 370 -3.96 -1.12 -8.14
N VAL A 371 -2.84 -0.46 -7.83
CA VAL A 371 -2.66 1.00 -7.97
C VAL A 371 -1.54 1.28 -8.96
N PRO A 372 -1.74 2.19 -9.94
CA PRO A 372 -0.74 2.45 -10.97
C PRO A 372 0.45 3.21 -10.39
N VAL A 373 1.65 2.73 -10.67
CA VAL A 373 2.89 3.43 -10.32
C VAL A 373 3.18 4.52 -11.35
N HIS A 374 3.74 5.65 -10.93
CA HIS A 374 4.13 6.70 -11.87
C HIS A 374 5.23 6.21 -12.80
N ASN A 375 5.03 6.37 -14.11
CA ASN A 375 5.94 5.90 -15.15
C ASN A 375 6.15 4.39 -15.18
N ASP A 376 5.19 3.60 -14.67
CA ASP A 376 5.19 2.16 -14.93
C ASP A 376 4.91 1.93 -16.42
N LYS A 377 5.87 1.33 -17.11
CA LYS A 377 5.79 1.06 -18.55
C LYS A 377 5.34 -0.38 -18.84
N ASP A 378 5.43 -1.23 -17.83
CA ASP A 378 5.30 -2.68 -17.99
C ASP A 378 3.87 -3.17 -17.66
N THR A 379 3.10 -2.39 -16.91
CA THR A 379 1.72 -2.71 -16.53
C THR A 379 0.72 -1.84 -17.31
N PHE A 380 -0.42 -2.43 -17.70
CA PHE A 380 -1.59 -1.60 -18.02
C PHE A 380 -1.97 -0.87 -16.73
N PRO A 381 -2.35 0.42 -16.79
CA PRO A 381 -2.65 1.17 -15.57
C PRO A 381 -3.82 0.50 -14.86
N PRO A 382 -3.61 -0.16 -13.69
CA PRO A 382 -4.71 -0.77 -12.97
C PRO A 382 -5.70 0.31 -12.53
N ASN A 383 -6.97 -0.06 -12.47
CA ASN A 383 -7.99 0.72 -11.81
C ASN A 383 -8.26 0.12 -10.41
N PRO A 384 -7.98 0.85 -9.32
CA PRO A 384 -8.14 0.32 -7.96
C PRO A 384 -9.57 -0.07 -7.56
N GLU A 385 -10.59 0.33 -8.31
CA GLU A 385 -11.99 -0.08 -8.06
C GLU A 385 -12.36 -1.40 -8.72
N ASP A 386 -11.53 -1.88 -9.67
CA ASP A 386 -11.83 -3.09 -10.42
C ASP A 386 -11.69 -4.35 -9.54
N PRO A 387 -12.51 -5.38 -9.78
CA PRO A 387 -12.51 -6.61 -9.00
C PRO A 387 -11.38 -7.60 -9.39
N TRP A 388 -10.34 -7.13 -10.08
CA TRP A 388 -9.17 -7.91 -10.52
C TRP A 388 -7.86 -7.15 -10.27
N LEU A 389 -6.74 -7.87 -10.34
CA LEU A 389 -5.39 -7.33 -10.30
C LEU A 389 -4.78 -7.34 -11.70
N GLU A 390 -3.90 -6.38 -11.96
CA GLU A 390 -3.00 -6.41 -13.10
C GLU A 390 -1.76 -7.22 -12.74
N MET A 391 -1.56 -8.36 -13.40
CA MET A 391 -0.37 -9.20 -13.27
C MET A 391 0.59 -8.95 -14.41
N TYR A 392 1.85 -8.66 -14.11
CA TYR A 392 2.94 -8.64 -15.07
C TYR A 392 3.99 -9.70 -14.71
N ALA A 393 4.34 -10.56 -15.67
CA ALA A 393 5.31 -11.62 -15.48
C ALA A 393 6.32 -11.66 -16.63
N LYS A 394 7.60 -11.47 -16.32
CA LYS A 394 8.71 -11.50 -17.29
C LYS A 394 9.67 -12.65 -16.97
N ALA A 395 9.65 -13.69 -17.80
CA ALA A 395 10.58 -14.81 -17.66
C ALA A 395 12.05 -14.36 -17.79
N ALA A 396 12.94 -15.06 -17.09
CA ALA A 396 14.38 -14.84 -17.22
C ALA A 396 14.84 -15.17 -18.65
N PRO A 397 15.91 -14.54 -19.16
CA PRO A 397 16.37 -14.72 -20.54
C PRO A 397 16.60 -16.20 -20.94
N SER A 398 17.06 -17.02 -20.00
CA SER A 398 17.27 -18.47 -20.18
C SER A 398 15.99 -19.28 -20.46
N TYR A 399 14.81 -18.70 -20.20
CA TYR A 399 13.50 -19.32 -20.40
C TYR A 399 12.65 -18.63 -21.48
N SER A 400 13.17 -17.58 -22.12
CA SER A 400 12.46 -16.80 -23.14
C SER A 400 12.04 -17.61 -24.37
N SER A 401 12.80 -18.65 -24.72
CA SER A 401 12.53 -19.52 -25.88
C SER A 401 11.41 -20.56 -25.64
N ARG A 402 10.99 -20.77 -24.39
CA ARG A 402 9.94 -21.74 -24.07
C ARG A 402 8.57 -21.17 -24.41
N LYS A 403 7.72 -21.94 -25.07
CA LYS A 403 6.32 -21.57 -25.31
C LYS A 403 5.58 -21.56 -23.96
N ASN A 404 5.31 -20.37 -23.44
CA ASN A 404 4.49 -20.14 -22.25
C ASN A 404 3.54 -18.98 -22.55
N VAL A 405 2.30 -19.07 -22.08
CA VAL A 405 1.31 -17.99 -22.15
C VAL A 405 1.89 -16.68 -21.63
N LEU A 406 2.61 -16.71 -20.51
CA LEU A 406 3.23 -15.51 -19.91
C LEU A 406 4.42 -14.95 -20.71
N ASN A 407 5.01 -15.73 -21.61
CA ASN A 407 6.02 -15.20 -22.54
C ASN A 407 5.38 -14.50 -23.74
N ALA A 408 4.21 -14.96 -24.17
CA ALA A 408 3.46 -14.36 -25.27
C ALA A 408 2.66 -13.13 -24.81
N GLU A 409 2.07 -13.22 -23.63
CA GLU A 409 1.24 -12.19 -23.00
C GLU A 409 1.70 -12.02 -21.55
N PRO A 410 2.72 -11.17 -21.29
CA PRO A 410 3.28 -10.99 -19.95
C PRO A 410 2.29 -10.33 -18.99
N THR A 411 1.32 -9.56 -19.53
CA THR A 411 0.32 -8.84 -18.74
C THR A 411 -1.03 -9.57 -18.77
N GLN A 412 -1.64 -9.77 -17.61
CA GLN A 412 -2.89 -10.50 -17.45
C GLN A 412 -3.77 -9.85 -16.36
N HIS A 413 -5.08 -9.77 -16.59
CA HIS A 413 -6.05 -9.44 -15.55
C HIS A 413 -6.37 -10.71 -14.76
N VAL A 414 -6.21 -10.70 -13.45
CA VAL A 414 -6.33 -11.90 -12.62
C VAL A 414 -7.18 -11.67 -11.37
N SER A 415 -8.03 -12.64 -11.01
CA SER A 415 -8.79 -12.61 -9.75
C SER A 415 -8.16 -13.43 -8.65
N ARG A 416 -7.24 -14.33 -8.99
CA ARG A 416 -6.52 -15.19 -8.07
C ARG A 416 -5.21 -15.64 -8.70
N VAL A 417 -4.15 -15.67 -7.89
CA VAL A 417 -2.82 -16.12 -8.32
C VAL A 417 -2.22 -17.03 -7.26
N GLU A 418 -1.70 -18.17 -7.67
CA GLU A 418 -1.03 -19.15 -6.83
C GLU A 418 0.39 -19.31 -7.36
N ILE A 419 1.37 -19.22 -6.47
CA ILE A 419 2.78 -19.26 -6.83
C ILE A 419 3.45 -20.29 -5.95
N SER A 420 4.22 -21.19 -6.53
CA SER A 420 5.02 -22.17 -5.80
C SER A 420 6.42 -22.30 -6.38
N VAL A 421 7.39 -22.59 -5.53
CA VAL A 421 8.77 -22.83 -5.95
C VAL A 421 9.08 -24.30 -6.11
N ARG A 422 10.11 -24.61 -6.90
CA ARG A 422 10.57 -25.98 -7.08
C ARG A 422 11.45 -26.41 -5.91
N GLY A 423 11.16 -27.59 -5.35
CA GLY A 423 12.03 -28.25 -4.37
C GLY A 423 12.10 -27.51 -3.03
N THR A 424 13.32 -27.20 -2.56
CA THR A 424 13.58 -26.55 -1.26
C THR A 424 13.88 -25.05 -1.38
N ASP A 425 13.76 -24.49 -2.58
CA ASP A 425 13.97 -23.07 -2.81
C ASP A 425 13.01 -22.23 -1.97
N LYS A 426 13.36 -20.96 -1.75
CA LYS A 426 12.54 -19.97 -1.07
C LYS A 426 12.63 -18.64 -1.78
N PHE A 427 11.61 -17.82 -1.63
CA PHE A 427 11.60 -16.45 -2.14
C PHE A 427 11.09 -15.47 -1.10
N SER A 428 11.52 -14.21 -1.21
CA SER A 428 10.96 -13.09 -0.48
C SER A 428 9.87 -12.41 -1.30
N VAL A 429 8.94 -11.73 -0.62
CA VAL A 429 7.88 -10.93 -1.24
C VAL A 429 8.01 -9.48 -0.83
N LEU A 430 7.70 -8.55 -1.73
CA LEU A 430 7.62 -7.13 -1.44
C LEU A 430 6.16 -6.69 -1.54
N VAL A 431 5.54 -6.37 -0.41
CA VAL A 431 4.13 -5.97 -0.31
C VAL A 431 4.07 -4.48 0.00
N ASP A 432 3.48 -3.67 -0.87
CA ASP A 432 3.32 -2.21 -0.72
C ASP A 432 4.65 -1.51 -0.30
N GLY A 433 5.77 -1.93 -0.90
CA GLY A 433 7.10 -1.39 -0.63
C GLY A 433 7.79 -1.94 0.63
N GLN A 434 7.21 -2.96 1.27
CA GLN A 434 7.74 -3.61 2.46
C GLN A 434 8.12 -5.07 2.21
N LEU A 435 9.35 -5.43 2.58
CA LEU A 435 9.90 -6.76 2.34
C LEU A 435 9.49 -7.75 3.43
N PHE A 436 9.10 -8.95 3.00
CA PHE A 436 8.79 -10.08 3.87
C PHE A 436 9.48 -11.38 3.40
N PRO A 437 9.94 -12.22 4.34
CA PRO A 437 10.01 -11.94 5.78
C PRO A 437 11.04 -10.84 6.09
N GLN A 438 10.85 -10.12 7.19
CA GLN A 438 11.79 -9.07 7.60
C GLN A 438 13.03 -9.69 8.26
N GLY A 439 14.22 -9.22 7.87
CA GLY A 439 15.47 -9.50 8.59
C GLY A 439 16.55 -10.21 7.78
N SER A 440 17.77 -10.15 8.30
CA SER A 440 18.94 -10.80 7.71
C SER A 440 18.87 -12.31 7.98
N SER A 441 18.91 -13.10 6.91
CA SER A 441 19.22 -14.54 6.85
C SER A 441 19.50 -15.23 8.19
N SER A 442 18.66 -16.20 8.53
CA SER A 442 18.95 -17.21 9.56
C SER A 442 20.33 -17.78 9.31
N ARG A 443 21.16 -17.89 10.37
CA ARG A 443 22.51 -18.49 10.30
C ARG A 443 22.52 -19.88 9.67
N ASN A 444 21.37 -20.56 9.61
CA ASN A 444 21.25 -21.96 9.20
C ASN A 444 20.31 -22.20 7.99
N GLY A 445 19.87 -21.18 7.24
CA GLY A 445 19.03 -21.47 6.07
C GLY A 445 18.50 -20.30 5.25
N THR A 446 18.01 -20.64 4.06
CA THR A 446 17.30 -19.74 3.15
C THR A 446 16.02 -19.26 3.83
N VAL A 447 15.95 -17.98 4.18
CA VAL A 447 14.75 -17.38 4.75
C VAL A 447 13.84 -16.93 3.62
N GLY A 448 12.59 -17.37 3.64
CA GLY A 448 11.57 -16.99 2.65
C GLY A 448 10.43 -17.98 2.62
N TYR A 449 9.51 -17.77 1.68
CA TYR A 449 8.33 -18.59 1.48
C TYR A 449 8.56 -19.60 0.36
N SER A 450 7.82 -20.71 0.42
CA SER A 450 7.85 -21.75 -0.61
C SER A 450 6.68 -21.65 -1.59
N SER A 451 5.57 -21.07 -1.13
CA SER A 451 4.43 -20.75 -1.97
C SER A 451 3.63 -19.60 -1.40
N LEU A 452 2.76 -19.04 -2.23
CA LEU A 452 1.75 -18.08 -1.80
C LEU A 452 0.50 -18.16 -2.66
N VAL A 453 -0.59 -17.63 -2.12
CA VAL A 453 -1.87 -17.43 -2.79
C VAL A 453 -2.29 -15.98 -2.61
N VAL A 454 -2.58 -15.32 -3.73
CA VAL A 454 -3.20 -14.01 -3.77
C VAL A 454 -4.66 -14.19 -4.15
N ASP A 455 -5.53 -13.66 -3.30
CA ASP A 455 -6.98 -13.70 -3.50
C ASP A 455 -7.60 -12.39 -2.99
N LYS A 456 -8.89 -12.22 -3.28
CA LYS A 456 -9.69 -11.12 -2.74
C LYS A 456 -9.71 -11.22 -1.22
N LEU A 457 -9.60 -10.08 -0.55
CA LEU A 457 -9.86 -10.02 0.87
C LEU A 457 -11.37 -9.79 1.05
N CYS A 458 -12.08 -10.79 1.56
CA CYS A 458 -13.51 -10.72 1.81
C CYS A 458 -13.83 -10.61 3.30
N ASP A 459 -15.01 -10.08 3.61
CA ASP A 459 -15.60 -10.07 4.94
C ASP A 459 -16.23 -11.43 5.30
N THR A 460 -16.94 -11.50 6.43
CA THR A 460 -17.65 -12.71 6.88
C THR A 460 -18.83 -13.09 5.98
N ASN A 461 -19.32 -12.18 5.14
CA ASN A 461 -20.40 -12.40 4.18
C ASN A 461 -19.87 -12.75 2.77
N GLU A 462 -18.56 -12.99 2.65
CA GLU A 462 -17.87 -13.21 1.37
C GLU A 462 -17.89 -11.99 0.42
N GLU A 463 -18.26 -10.82 0.91
CA GLU A 463 -18.19 -9.58 0.14
C GLU A 463 -16.76 -9.05 0.14
N GLN A 464 -16.28 -8.62 -1.03
CA GLN A 464 -14.94 -8.08 -1.16
C GLN A 464 -14.81 -6.78 -0.35
N LEU A 465 -13.88 -6.77 0.61
CA LEU A 465 -13.60 -5.59 1.41
C LEU A 465 -13.04 -4.47 0.54
N LYS A 466 -13.46 -3.26 0.88
CA LYS A 466 -13.06 -2.02 0.21
C LYS A 466 -12.45 -1.05 1.21
N PHE A 467 -11.54 -0.22 0.73
CA PHE A 467 -10.89 0.84 1.49
C PHE A 467 -11.43 2.21 1.04
N PRO A 468 -12.43 2.78 1.75
CA PRO A 468 -13.12 4.00 1.35
C PRO A 468 -12.29 5.26 1.62
N ILE A 469 -11.68 5.81 0.57
CA ILE A 469 -10.93 7.07 0.65
C ILE A 469 -11.82 8.23 0.25
N ARG A 470 -11.72 9.33 0.99
CA ARG A 470 -12.44 10.57 0.67
C ARG A 470 -11.66 11.41 -0.33
N THR A 471 -12.32 11.83 -1.39
CA THR A 471 -11.78 12.70 -2.45
C THR A 471 -12.72 13.89 -2.69
N PHE A 472 -12.21 14.93 -3.36
CA PHE A 472 -13.00 16.10 -3.68
C PHE A 472 -13.84 15.86 -4.95
N PHE A 473 -13.18 15.35 -5.99
CA PHE A 473 -13.84 14.98 -7.24
C PHE A 473 -14.06 13.47 -7.34
N PRO A 474 -15.09 13.02 -8.10
CA PRO A 474 -15.20 11.63 -8.48
C PRO A 474 -13.94 11.20 -9.24
N VAL A 475 -13.25 10.20 -8.71
CA VAL A 475 -12.09 9.62 -9.37
C VAL A 475 -12.61 8.74 -10.49
N LYS A 476 -12.44 9.18 -11.74
CA LYS A 476 -12.72 8.38 -12.92
C LYS A 476 -11.38 7.90 -13.49
N PRO A 477 -11.08 6.60 -13.43
CA PRO A 477 -9.83 6.01 -13.91
C PRO A 477 -9.64 6.18 -15.43
#